data_AF-A0A968IN43-F1
#
_entry.id   AF-A0A968IN43-F1
#
_cell.length_a   1.000
_cell.length_b   1.000
_cell.length_c   1.000
_cell.angle_alpha   90.00
_cell.angle_beta   90.00
_cell.angle_gamma   90.00
#
_symmetry.space_group_name_H-M   'P 1'
#
loop_
_entity.id
_entity.type
_entity.pdbx_description
1 polymer ?
#
loop_
_entity_poly.entity_id
_entity_poly.type
_entity_poly.pdbx_seq_one_letter_code
_entity_poly.pdbx_strand_id
1 'polypeptide(L)'
;MSNRNLLAGGQLDSATLIHGLERATLAANDAISERNDQEQRHERQRMGTTLVMGLAHAHEFYLTHVGDSRAYRITRTGCDQVTLDDDVASREVRLGYALYRDALQQPASGALVQALGMGNSSFLHPTVQRFVVDEDCVFCSALMG
;
A
#
# COMPACT_ATOMS: atom_id res chain seq x y z
N MET A 1 22.20 24.14 -33.36
CA MET A 1 21.91 24.89 -32.11
C MET A 1 20.83 24.10 -31.38
N SER A 2 21.22 23.01 -30.72
CA SER A 2 21.41 22.91 -29.27
C SER A 2 20.12 23.14 -28.48
N ASN A 3 19.50 22.05 -28.04
CA ASN A 3 18.86 22.04 -26.74
C ASN A 3 19.21 20.72 -26.02
N ARG A 4 20.50 20.63 -25.65
CA ARG A 4 20.98 19.75 -24.57
C ARG A 4 20.61 20.44 -23.26
N ASN A 5 19.55 19.96 -22.59
CA ASN A 5 19.42 19.96 -21.13
C ASN A 5 18.01 19.48 -20.72
N LEU A 6 17.86 18.18 -20.47
CA LEU A 6 16.82 17.68 -19.56
C LEU A 6 17.33 16.46 -18.78
N LEU A 7 18.57 16.57 -18.29
CA LEU A 7 19.15 15.70 -17.26
C LEU A 7 19.77 16.56 -16.14
N ALA A 8 19.09 17.65 -15.79
CA ALA A 8 19.33 18.32 -14.51
C ALA A 8 18.36 17.68 -13.52
N GLY A 9 18.89 17.05 -12.47
CA GLY A 9 18.12 16.44 -11.38
C GLY A 9 17.27 17.47 -10.66
N GLY A 10 16.09 17.77 -11.22
CA GLY A 10 15.03 18.45 -10.52
C GLY A 10 14.55 17.52 -9.43
N GLN A 11 14.81 17.89 -8.17
CA GLN A 11 14.29 17.20 -7.01
C GLN A 11 12.77 17.16 -7.15
N LEU A 12 12.21 15.97 -7.37
CA LEU A 12 10.76 15.80 -7.44
C LEU A 12 10.23 16.11 -6.04
N ASP A 13 9.27 17.03 -5.95
CA ASP A 13 8.70 17.35 -4.65
C ASP A 13 7.91 16.15 -4.09
N SER A 14 7.77 16.12 -2.76
CA SER A 14 7.15 14.98 -2.10
C SER A 14 5.69 14.78 -2.52
N ALA A 15 4.99 15.86 -2.88
CA ALA A 15 3.60 15.79 -3.34
C ALA A 15 3.48 15.08 -4.68
N THR A 16 4.38 15.38 -5.63
CA THR A 16 4.44 14.73 -6.94
C THR A 16 4.76 13.25 -6.80
N LEU A 17 5.69 12.89 -5.90
CA LEU A 17 6.02 11.49 -5.63
C LEU A 17 4.84 10.73 -5.01
N ILE A 18 4.19 11.30 -3.99
CA ILE A 18 3.01 10.69 -3.36
C ILE A 18 1.91 10.47 -4.40
N HIS A 19 1.59 11.50 -5.18
CA HIS A 19 0.56 11.39 -6.21
C HIS A 19 0.94 10.37 -7.30
N GLY A 20 2.21 10.32 -7.69
CA GLY A 20 2.71 9.34 -8.65
C GLY A 20 2.54 7.90 -8.16
N LEU A 21 2.83 7.64 -6.88
CA LEU A 21 2.68 6.32 -6.26
C LEU A 21 1.21 5.89 -6.16
N GLU A 22 0.32 6.82 -5.76
CA GLU A 22 -1.13 6.59 -5.78
C GLU A 22 -1.61 6.24 -7.19
N ARG A 23 -1.24 7.06 -8.19
CA ARG A 23 -1.63 6.83 -9.59
C ARG A 23 -1.10 5.52 -10.14
N ALA A 24 0.14 5.14 -9.82
CA ALA A 24 0.71 3.86 -10.22
C ALA A 24 -0.06 2.68 -9.60
N THR A 25 -0.49 2.81 -8.35
CA THR A 25 -1.29 1.80 -7.65
C THR A 25 -2.68 1.65 -8.27
N LEU A 26 -3.36 2.77 -8.57
CA LEU A 26 -4.65 2.76 -9.24
C LEU A 26 -4.56 2.16 -10.65
N ALA A 27 -3.50 2.49 -11.41
CA ALA A 27 -3.27 1.90 -12.72
C ALA A 27 -3.02 0.38 -12.65
N ALA A 28 -2.31 -0.10 -11.63
CA ALA A 28 -2.13 -1.52 -11.40
C ALA A 28 -3.46 -2.22 -11.04
N ASN A 29 -4.30 -1.59 -10.22
CA ASN A 29 -5.65 -2.08 -9.94
C ASN A 29 -6.48 -2.23 -11.21
N ASP A 30 -6.51 -1.18 -12.03
CA ASP A 30 -7.30 -1.16 -13.26
C ASP A 30 -6.86 -2.28 -14.22
N ALA A 31 -5.54 -2.46 -14.38
CA ALA A 31 -5.01 -3.55 -15.21
C ALA A 31 -5.43 -4.95 -14.72
N ILE A 32 -5.43 -5.20 -13.40
CA ILE A 32 -5.87 -6.49 -12.83
C ILE A 32 -7.39 -6.64 -12.96
N SER A 33 -8.16 -5.58 -12.69
CA SER A 33 -9.61 -5.56 -12.78
C SER A 33 -10.08 -5.81 -14.22
N GLU A 34 -9.49 -5.12 -15.20
CA GLU A 34 -9.78 -5.32 -16.63
C GLU A 34 -9.49 -6.76 -17.07
N ARG A 35 -8.38 -7.33 -16.61
CA ARG A 35 -8.05 -8.73 -16.89
C ARG A 35 -9.08 -9.68 -16.29
N ASN A 36 -9.51 -9.45 -15.05
CA ASN A 36 -10.57 -10.23 -14.43
C ASN A 36 -11.86 -10.17 -15.25
N ASP A 37 -12.23 -8.99 -15.77
CA ASP A 37 -13.44 -8.80 -16.56
C ASP A 37 -13.35 -9.47 -17.94
N GLN A 38 -12.21 -9.33 -18.63
CA GLN A 38 -11.93 -10.00 -19.90
C GLN A 38 -11.99 -11.53 -19.79
N GLU A 39 -11.49 -12.07 -18.68
CA GLU A 39 -11.50 -13.50 -18.39
C GLU A 39 -12.80 -13.98 -17.71
N GLN A 40 -13.82 -13.10 -17.58
CA GLN A 40 -15.12 -13.39 -16.94
C GLN A 40 -15.00 -13.99 -15.53
N ARG A 41 -14.00 -13.53 -14.78
CA ARG A 41 -13.73 -13.98 -13.42
C ARG A 41 -14.61 -13.25 -12.41
N HIS A 42 -15.54 -14.00 -11.83
CA HIS A 42 -16.51 -13.49 -10.86
C HIS A 42 -16.31 -14.12 -9.48
N GLU A 43 -16.75 -13.40 -8.44
CA GLU A 43 -16.73 -13.86 -7.05
C GLU A 43 -15.36 -14.47 -6.67
N ARG A 44 -15.33 -15.75 -6.28
CA ARG A 44 -14.11 -16.47 -5.87
C ARG A 44 -13.10 -16.69 -6.99
N GLN A 45 -13.51 -16.54 -8.25
CA GLN A 45 -12.59 -16.64 -9.40
C GLN A 45 -11.89 -15.31 -9.68
N ARG A 46 -12.44 -14.20 -9.18
CA ARG A 46 -11.84 -12.87 -9.35
C ARG A 46 -10.54 -12.81 -8.56
N MET A 47 -9.44 -12.49 -9.22
CA MET A 47 -8.16 -12.35 -8.55
C MET A 47 -8.10 -11.02 -7.80
N GLY A 48 -7.78 -11.10 -6.51
CA GLY A 48 -7.37 -9.98 -5.68
C GLY A 48 -5.94 -10.17 -5.21
N THR A 49 -5.20 -9.07 -5.03
CA THR A 49 -3.87 -9.12 -4.42
C THR A 49 -3.60 -7.89 -3.55
N THR A 50 -2.77 -8.05 -2.53
CA THR A 50 -2.28 -6.96 -1.71
C THR A 50 -1.12 -6.26 -2.41
N LEU A 51 -0.75 -5.07 -1.94
CA LEU A 51 0.41 -4.33 -2.42
C LEU A 51 1.18 -3.76 -1.22
N VAL A 52 2.49 -3.93 -1.25
CA VAL A 52 3.44 -3.10 -0.51
C VAL A 52 4.54 -2.69 -1.49
N MET A 53 4.74 -1.39 -1.65
CA MET A 53 5.71 -0.81 -2.58
C MET A 53 6.56 0.23 -1.87
N GLY A 54 7.88 0.15 -2.05
CA GLY A 54 8.83 1.10 -1.50
C GLY A 54 9.51 1.92 -2.60
N LEU A 55 9.64 3.23 -2.39
CA LEU A 55 10.40 4.13 -3.25
C LEU A 55 11.39 4.94 -2.39
N ALA A 56 12.68 4.71 -2.60
CA ALA A 56 13.73 5.53 -2.01
C ALA A 56 14.03 6.74 -2.93
N HIS A 57 13.95 7.95 -2.38
CA HIS A 57 14.31 9.18 -3.08
C HIS A 57 15.08 10.13 -2.16
N ALA A 58 16.34 10.41 -2.51
CA ALA A 58 17.24 11.20 -1.67
C ALA A 58 17.34 10.62 -0.23
N HIS A 59 16.94 11.39 0.78
CA HIS A 59 16.95 11.02 2.21
C HIS A 59 15.56 10.59 2.71
N GLU A 60 14.65 10.30 1.79
CA GLU A 60 13.27 9.95 2.07
C GLU A 60 12.96 8.56 1.52
N PHE A 61 12.12 7.83 2.25
CA PHE A 61 11.55 6.57 1.83
C PHE A 61 10.04 6.70 1.82
N TYR A 62 9.43 6.38 0.68
CA TYR A 62 7.98 6.37 0.52
C TYR A 62 7.52 4.92 0.51
N LEU A 63 6.55 4.61 1.36
CA LEU A 63 5.92 3.30 1.40
C LEU A 63 4.47 3.45 0.97
N THR A 64 4.05 2.67 -0.02
CA THR A 64 2.65 2.58 -0.47
C THR A 64 2.11 1.21 -0.15
N HIS A 65 0.92 1.11 0.43
CA HIS A 65 0.28 -0.17 0.67
C HIS A 65 -1.23 -0.18 0.41
N VAL A 66 -1.72 -1.38 0.10
CA VAL A 66 -3.13 -1.76 -0.02
C VAL A 66 -3.27 -3.19 0.49
N GLY A 67 -4.20 -3.42 1.41
CA GLY A 67 -4.47 -4.75 1.98
C GLY A 67 -3.84 -4.94 3.36
N ASP A 68 -3.68 -6.18 3.77
CA ASP A 68 -3.17 -6.59 5.09
C ASP A 68 -1.69 -7.02 5.06
N SER A 69 -1.01 -6.86 3.91
CA SER A 69 0.43 -7.09 3.86
C SER A 69 1.15 -6.00 4.64
N ARG A 70 2.03 -6.45 5.53
CA ARG A 70 2.65 -5.58 6.52
C ARG A 70 4.03 -5.17 6.07
N ALA A 71 4.40 -3.92 6.30
CA ALA A 71 5.79 -3.49 6.22
C ALA A 71 6.31 -3.13 7.61
N TYR A 72 7.59 -3.42 7.83
CA TYR A 72 8.29 -3.13 9.07
C TYR A 72 9.51 -2.26 8.78
N ARG A 73 9.73 -1.26 9.63
CA ARG A 73 11.00 -0.53 9.73
C ARG A 73 11.81 -1.16 10.85
N ILE A 74 12.95 -1.74 10.50
CA ILE A 74 13.88 -2.34 11.44
C ILE A 74 15.07 -1.42 11.59
N THR A 75 15.37 -1.02 12.83
CA THR A 75 16.53 -0.22 13.21
C THR A 75 17.37 -1.00 14.21
N ARG A 76 18.47 -0.42 14.70
CA ARG A 76 19.27 -1.05 15.76
C ARG A 76 18.51 -1.19 17.08
N THR A 77 17.48 -0.37 17.30
CA THR A 77 16.76 -0.29 18.58
C THR A 77 15.39 -0.96 18.56
N GLY A 78 14.87 -1.33 17.39
CA GLY A 78 13.51 -1.88 17.31
C GLY A 78 13.09 -2.36 15.93
N CYS A 79 11.87 -2.89 15.90
CA CYS A 79 11.15 -3.33 14.73
C CYS A 79 9.73 -2.82 14.83
N ASP A 80 9.39 -1.81 14.03
CA ASP A 80 8.11 -1.15 14.07
C ASP A 80 7.31 -1.52 12.82
N GLN A 81 6.08 -2.02 13.01
CA GLN A 81 5.14 -2.13 11.91
C GLN A 81 4.74 -0.72 11.47
N VAL A 82 4.94 -0.41 10.19
CA VAL A 82 4.68 0.92 9.66
C VAL A 82 3.36 1.01 8.88
N THR A 83 2.82 -0.12 8.43
CA THR A 83 1.51 -0.21 7.77
C THR A 83 0.39 -0.50 8.76
N LEU A 84 -0.82 -0.08 8.41
CA LEU A 84 -2.05 -0.49 9.08
C LEU A 84 -2.86 -1.34 8.12
N ASP A 85 -3.26 -2.54 8.57
CA ASP A 85 -3.94 -3.52 7.73
C ASP A 85 -5.31 -3.01 7.27
N ASP A 86 -5.61 -3.21 5.99
CA ASP A 86 -6.93 -2.95 5.42
C ASP A 86 -7.85 -4.17 5.60
N ASP A 87 -8.03 -4.61 6.84
CA ASP A 87 -8.94 -5.71 7.21
C ASP A 87 -10.11 -5.23 8.08
N VAL A 88 -11.11 -6.10 8.26
CA VAL A 88 -12.32 -5.80 9.04
C VAL A 88 -11.94 -5.48 10.49
N ALA A 89 -11.07 -6.27 11.12
CA ALA A 89 -10.69 -6.07 12.51
C ALA A 89 -10.07 -4.68 12.75
N SER A 90 -9.09 -4.31 11.93
CA SER A 90 -8.40 -3.02 12.00
C SER A 90 -9.36 -1.86 11.72
N ARG A 91 -10.30 -2.03 10.79
CA ARG A 91 -11.36 -1.04 10.53
C ARG A 91 -12.28 -0.87 11.74
N GLU A 92 -12.79 -1.94 12.34
CA GLU A 92 -13.70 -1.88 13.49
C GLU A 92 -13.02 -1.23 14.70
N VAL A 93 -11.74 -1.52 14.94
CA VAL A 93 -10.95 -0.90 16.01
C VAL A 93 -10.72 0.58 15.75
N ARG A 94 -10.36 0.95 14.51
CA ARG A 94 -10.14 2.34 14.11
C ARG A 94 -11.41 3.20 14.22
N LEU A 95 -12.57 2.60 14.00
CA LEU A 95 -13.88 3.25 14.16
C LEU A 95 -14.37 3.26 15.63
N GLY A 96 -13.64 2.62 16.56
CA GLY A 96 -13.98 2.57 17.97
C GLY A 96 -15.10 1.58 18.32
N TYR A 97 -15.43 0.66 17.41
CA TYR A 97 -16.50 -0.33 17.62
C TYR A 97 -16.09 -1.51 18.49
N ALA A 98 -14.79 -1.84 18.52
CA ALA A 98 -14.26 -2.93 19.33
C ALA A 98 -12.81 -2.66 19.76
N LEU A 99 -12.38 -3.33 20.83
CA LEU A 99 -10.96 -3.45 21.13
C LEU A 99 -10.33 -4.47 20.17
N TYR A 100 -9.05 -4.31 19.85
CA TYR A 100 -8.36 -5.17 18.87
C TYR A 100 -8.45 -6.66 19.22
N ARG A 101 -8.28 -7.00 20.50
CA ARG A 101 -8.40 -8.39 20.98
C ARG A 101 -9.80 -9.00 20.73
N ASP A 102 -10.85 -8.17 20.77
CA ASP A 102 -12.24 -8.62 20.61
C ASP A 102 -12.59 -8.69 19.12
N ALA A 103 -12.10 -7.72 18.34
CA ALA A 103 -12.26 -7.69 16.88
C ALA A 103 -11.67 -8.95 16.21
N LEU A 104 -10.52 -9.43 16.69
CA LEU A 104 -9.88 -10.66 16.18
C LEU A 104 -10.71 -11.92 16.36
N GLN A 105 -11.62 -11.97 17.34
CA GLN A 105 -12.48 -13.15 17.60
C GLN A 105 -13.64 -13.26 16.60
N GLN A 106 -13.88 -12.23 15.79
CA GLN A 106 -14.96 -12.25 14.81
C GLN A 106 -14.59 -13.16 13.63
N PRO A 107 -15.51 -14.00 13.11
CA PRO A 107 -15.22 -14.92 12.00
C PRO A 107 -14.69 -14.25 10.72
N ALA A 108 -14.99 -12.97 10.51
CA ALA A 108 -14.57 -12.19 9.35
C ALA A 108 -13.46 -11.17 9.67
N SER A 109 -12.78 -11.30 10.81
CA SER A 109 -11.81 -10.32 11.31
C SER A 109 -10.68 -10.02 10.32
N GLY A 110 -10.09 -11.05 9.71
CA GLY A 110 -9.04 -10.93 8.70
C GLY A 110 -9.56 -10.72 7.26
N ALA A 111 -10.86 -10.49 7.05
CA ALA A 111 -11.36 -10.23 5.71
C ALA A 111 -10.87 -8.85 5.23
N LEU A 112 -10.29 -8.81 4.04
CA LEU A 112 -9.83 -7.57 3.42
C LEU A 112 -11.00 -6.62 3.13
N VAL A 113 -10.84 -5.37 3.53
CA VAL A 113 -11.73 -4.25 3.18
C VAL A 113 -11.38 -3.71 1.80
N GLN A 114 -10.11 -3.79 1.39
CA GLN A 114 -9.66 -3.48 0.04
C GLN A 114 -8.47 -4.33 -0.39
N ALA A 115 -8.41 -4.61 -1.69
CA ALA A 115 -7.31 -5.29 -2.38
C ALA A 115 -7.31 -4.87 -3.86
N LEU A 116 -6.16 -4.95 -4.54
CA LEU A 116 -6.07 -4.66 -5.96
C LEU A 116 -6.86 -5.68 -6.79
N GLY A 117 -7.52 -5.20 -7.85
CA GLY A 117 -8.24 -6.03 -8.82
C GLY A 117 -9.67 -6.39 -8.43
N MET A 118 -10.10 -6.03 -7.21
CA MET A 118 -11.42 -6.38 -6.68
C MET A 118 -12.57 -5.52 -7.23
N GLY A 119 -12.26 -4.39 -7.87
CA GLY A 119 -13.26 -3.50 -8.45
C GLY A 119 -12.67 -2.22 -9.02
N ASN A 120 -13.53 -1.22 -9.19
CA ASN A 120 -13.16 0.09 -9.73
C ASN A 120 -12.19 0.82 -8.79
N SER A 121 -11.16 1.44 -9.36
CA SER A 121 -10.17 2.25 -8.64
C SER A 121 -10.77 3.42 -7.85
N SER A 122 -12.00 3.86 -8.16
CA SER A 122 -12.73 4.87 -7.38
C SER A 122 -13.02 4.47 -5.93
N PHE A 123 -13.00 3.16 -5.63
CA PHE A 123 -13.20 2.61 -4.29
C PHE A 123 -11.90 2.13 -3.64
N LEU A 124 -10.76 2.30 -4.33
CA LEU A 124 -9.46 1.93 -3.82
C LEU A 124 -8.79 3.16 -3.22
N HIS A 125 -8.29 3.03 -2.00
CA HIS A 125 -7.63 4.11 -1.28
C HIS A 125 -6.23 3.66 -0.83
N PRO A 126 -5.22 3.73 -1.72
CA PRO A 126 -3.85 3.45 -1.36
C PRO A 126 -3.37 4.39 -0.27
N THR A 127 -2.67 3.85 0.73
CA THR A 127 -2.01 4.67 1.73
C THR A 127 -0.56 4.87 1.31
N VAL A 128 -0.12 6.13 1.24
CA VAL A 128 1.29 6.48 1.02
C VAL A 128 1.84 7.18 2.26
N GLN A 129 2.87 6.60 2.86
CA GLN A 129 3.58 7.16 4.00
C GLN A 129 4.99 7.59 3.59
N ARG A 130 5.41 8.75 4.10
CA ARG A 130 6.76 9.29 3.90
C ARG A 130 7.57 9.14 5.19
N PHE A 131 8.75 8.58 5.07
CA PHE A 131 9.73 8.45 6.15
C PHE A 131 10.97 9.24 5.79
N VAL A 132 11.46 10.05 6.74
CA VAL A 132 12.82 10.59 6.67
C VAL A 132 13.75 9.54 7.24
N VAL A 133 14.78 9.17 6.49
CA VAL A 133 15.77 8.16 6.90
C VAL A 133 17.00 8.88 7.42
N ASP A 134 17.09 8.98 8.75
CA ASP A 134 18.15 9.65 9.50
C ASP A 134 19.16 8.69 10.13
N GLU A 135 18.91 7.39 10.05
CA GLU A 135 19.75 6.31 10.57
C GLU A 135 19.72 5.09 9.64
N ASP A 136 20.65 4.15 9.85
CA ASP A 136 20.64 2.85 9.17
C ASP A 136 19.36 2.07 9.54
N CYS A 137 18.52 1.80 8.56
CA CYS A 137 17.32 1.00 8.73
C CYS A 137 17.06 0.04 7.56
N VAL A 138 16.28 -0.99 7.82
CA VAL A 138 15.81 -1.95 6.81
C VAL A 138 14.29 -1.90 6.77
N PHE A 139 13.73 -1.73 5.57
CA PHE A 139 12.31 -1.95 5.33
C PHE A 139 12.11 -3.35 4.77
N CYS A 140 11.24 -4.13 5.40
CA CYS A 140 10.85 -5.45 4.90
C CYS A 140 9.33 -5.61 4.91
N SER A 141 8.82 -6.37 3.94
CA SER A 141 7.40 -6.71 3.86
C SER A 141 7.17 -8.17 4.25
N ALA A 142 6.07 -8.43 4.94
CA ALA A 142 5.58 -9.77 5.22
C ALA A 142 4.12 -9.87 4.75
N LEU A 143 3.83 -10.95 4.01
CA LEU A 143 2.46 -11.32 3.68
C LEU A 143 1.91 -12.14 4.85
N MET A 144 0.82 -11.71 5.47
CA MET A 144 -0.01 -12.61 6.27
C MET A 144 -1.02 -13.26 5.33
N GLY A 145 -1.16 -14.58 5.41
CA GLY A 145 -2.07 -15.39 4.62
C GLY A 145 -2.63 -16.52 5.47
#